data_AF-A0AA91JT21-F1
#
_entry.id   AF-A0AA91JT21-F1
#
_cell.length_a   1.000
_cell.length_b   1.000
_cell.length_c   1.000
_cell.angle_alpha   90.00
_cell.angle_beta   90.00
_cell.angle_gamma   90.00
#
_symmetry.space_group_name_H-M   'P 1'
#
loop_
_entity.id
_entity.type
_entity.pdbx_description
1 polymer ?
#
loop_
_entity_poly.entity_id
_entity_poly.type
_entity_poly.pdbx_seq_one_letter_code
_entity_poly.pdbx_strand_id
1 'polypeptide(L)'
;MILAMKKADYAIRDQKGKAVFYVLLWKKKGITLDNFDDYWRDVHGPVCARLPGQHQYWQFHLGHNEGDLLPAIDGIEYNTLAEDQFDGIAQLTFETEEDRQTWFQAAAILMDDEHNLFSKAIGYNTSPGNSKTYVDGIERGDPNGKLGILKFHVMVKKSDAVSVDEFRKYMADSFAPAVVKSNSVLKFRLHLFEEVDNSRPDAAGVIHYEPQEKQYQAAFEIAFSNPLEMGKFFASKEYAQAVKNQSKYVQQINAFPERAAYTFVYDGQMTLAGQRSSTVAELITNIGATNQLKEDISSLMVAQNLMISNSNGSLNNGSSNGYGNDLQNTTNTSLKTRTNYYKDLAADYSKPGLVTPYVAKKLIEDAEKFVAIKEQRLPQIDSYYTLEQIEEENKEWWPTHCEALRQGRGDILTGEYRDDLVYFCQDGPYYGLEQQKAREQHWWALIAQPGVTMCWPIVMFHGEITYFEWKCVDDETNETLAKGSVTWMRRGHRGACYLKTEQLTFYRDVFAPSELLKLITTA
;
A
#
# COMPACT_ATOMS: atom_id res chain seq x y z
N MET A 1 -17.11 29.19 -41.44
CA MET A 1 -16.16 28.96 -40.34
C MET A 1 -16.46 27.60 -39.74
N ILE A 2 -15.65 26.59 -40.07
CA ILE A 2 -15.67 25.34 -39.31
C ILE A 2 -14.96 25.69 -38.00
N LEU A 3 -15.68 25.74 -36.89
CA LEU A 3 -15.06 25.78 -35.57
C LEU A 3 -14.12 24.56 -35.51
N ALA A 4 -12.81 24.81 -35.47
CA ALA A 4 -11.86 23.76 -35.15
C ALA A 4 -12.26 23.19 -33.80
N MET A 5 -12.83 21.98 -33.77
CA MET A 5 -13.09 21.27 -32.53
C MET A 5 -11.76 21.18 -31.81
N LYS A 6 -11.66 21.85 -30.66
CA LYS A 6 -10.47 21.85 -29.83
C LYS A 6 -10.20 20.38 -29.46
N LYS A 7 -9.08 19.83 -29.91
CA LYS A 7 -8.65 18.47 -29.56
C LYS A 7 -8.68 18.37 -28.04
N ALA A 8 -9.30 17.31 -27.50
CA ALA A 8 -9.30 17.09 -26.06
C ALA A 8 -7.86 17.02 -25.57
N ASP A 9 -7.58 17.67 -24.45
CA ASP A 9 -6.27 17.69 -23.83
C ASP A 9 -6.41 17.34 -22.36
N TYR A 10 -5.91 16.16 -22.02
CA TYR A 10 -5.96 15.52 -20.72
C TYR A 10 -4.66 15.73 -19.93
N ALA A 11 -3.71 16.54 -20.42
CA ALA A 11 -2.41 16.76 -19.78
C ALA A 11 -2.51 17.23 -18.31
N ILE A 12 -3.62 17.86 -17.94
CA ILE A 12 -3.89 18.32 -16.56
C ILE A 12 -3.89 17.16 -15.54
N ARG A 13 -4.20 15.93 -15.97
CA ARG A 13 -4.26 14.76 -15.07
C ARG A 13 -2.91 14.39 -14.44
N ASP A 14 -1.81 14.74 -15.11
CA ASP A 14 -0.46 14.41 -14.63
C ASP A 14 0.15 15.52 -13.75
N GLN A 15 -0.53 16.67 -13.57
CA GLN A 15 0.06 17.86 -12.92
C GLN A 15 0.29 17.69 -11.41
N LYS A 16 -0.45 16.78 -10.77
CA LYS A 16 -0.27 16.49 -9.35
C LYS A 16 1.03 15.73 -9.07
N GLY A 17 1.48 14.88 -9.99
CA GLY A 17 2.74 14.13 -9.88
C GLY A 17 3.96 15.04 -10.08
N LYS A 18 4.44 15.69 -9.02
CA LYS A 18 5.53 16.67 -9.06
C LYS A 18 6.92 16.04 -9.06
N ALA A 19 7.08 14.89 -8.39
CA ALA A 19 8.32 14.12 -8.38
C ALA A 19 8.10 12.81 -9.15
N VAL A 20 9.14 12.36 -9.87
CA VAL A 20 9.10 11.12 -10.66
C VAL A 20 10.31 10.25 -10.33
N PHE A 21 10.06 8.96 -10.22
CA PHE A 21 11.08 7.92 -10.26
C PHE A 21 10.87 7.09 -11.53
N TYR A 22 11.86 7.12 -12.43
CA TYR A 22 11.81 6.56 -13.78
C TYR A 22 12.89 5.49 -13.92
N VAL A 23 12.49 4.23 -14.02
CA VAL A 23 13.40 3.09 -13.92
C VAL A 23 13.46 2.36 -15.23
N LEU A 24 14.65 2.28 -15.83
CA LEU A 24 14.92 1.45 -16.99
C LEU A 24 15.21 0.01 -16.54
N LEU A 25 14.58 -0.96 -17.19
CA LEU A 25 14.57 -2.36 -16.73
C LEU A 25 15.03 -3.31 -17.84
N TRP A 26 16.08 -4.07 -17.55
CA TRP A 26 16.62 -5.10 -18.43
C TRP A 26 16.13 -6.45 -17.99
N LYS A 27 15.53 -7.20 -18.92
CA LYS A 27 15.11 -8.56 -18.69
C LYS A 27 16.29 -9.45 -18.30
N LYS A 28 16.06 -10.28 -17.29
CA LYS A 28 16.99 -11.32 -16.86
C LYS A 28 17.38 -12.24 -18.02
N LYS A 29 18.65 -12.62 -18.06
CA LYS A 29 19.15 -13.61 -19.01
C LYS A 29 18.59 -14.99 -18.67
N GLY A 30 18.20 -15.76 -19.68
CA GLY A 30 17.69 -17.14 -19.51
C GLY A 30 16.17 -17.27 -19.35
N ILE A 31 15.41 -16.17 -19.28
CA ILE A 31 13.94 -16.19 -19.37
C ILE A 31 13.46 -15.66 -20.73
N THR A 32 12.29 -16.12 -21.18
CA THR A 32 11.61 -15.61 -22.38
C THR A 32 11.09 -14.18 -22.14
N LEU A 33 10.83 -13.44 -23.21
CA LEU A 33 10.20 -12.12 -23.11
C LEU A 33 8.78 -12.23 -22.52
N ASP A 34 8.02 -13.25 -22.90
CA ASP A 34 6.68 -13.48 -22.35
C ASP A 34 6.72 -13.73 -20.83
N ASN A 35 7.64 -14.55 -20.33
CA ASN A 35 7.78 -14.76 -18.89
C ASN A 35 8.16 -13.47 -18.15
N PHE A 36 9.00 -12.63 -18.75
CA PHE A 36 9.32 -11.32 -18.20
C PHE A 36 8.10 -10.42 -18.14
N ASP A 37 7.37 -10.31 -19.25
CA ASP A 37 6.20 -9.46 -19.36
C ASP A 37 5.10 -9.89 -18.39
N ASP A 38 4.84 -11.20 -18.31
CA ASP A 38 3.82 -11.80 -17.45
C ASP A 38 4.21 -11.65 -15.98
N TYR A 39 5.43 -12.04 -15.60
CA TYR A 39 5.86 -11.93 -14.21
C TYR A 39 5.87 -10.47 -13.73
N TRP A 40 6.30 -9.54 -14.58
CA TRP A 40 6.37 -8.13 -14.20
C TRP A 40 4.99 -7.54 -13.95
N ARG A 41 4.03 -7.76 -14.87
CA ARG A 41 2.69 -7.16 -14.76
C ARG A 41 1.76 -7.92 -13.81
N ASP A 42 2.00 -9.22 -13.60
CA ASP A 42 1.06 -10.06 -12.84
C ASP A 42 1.56 -10.44 -11.44
N VAL A 43 2.88 -10.38 -11.18
CA VAL A 43 3.47 -10.71 -9.88
C VAL A 43 4.16 -9.50 -9.25
N HIS A 44 5.16 -8.93 -9.90
CA HIS A 44 5.96 -7.86 -9.33
C HIS A 44 5.18 -6.53 -9.21
N GLY A 45 4.42 -6.16 -10.24
CA GLY A 45 3.64 -4.93 -10.31
C GLY A 45 2.65 -4.75 -9.17
N PRO A 46 1.80 -5.74 -8.86
CA PRO A 46 0.89 -5.69 -7.72
C PRO A 46 1.60 -5.51 -6.37
N VAL A 47 2.81 -6.08 -6.19
CA VAL A 47 3.60 -5.86 -4.96
C VAL A 47 4.03 -4.39 -4.87
N CYS A 48 4.59 -3.84 -5.95
CA CYS A 48 4.99 -2.43 -6.02
C CYS A 48 3.79 -1.49 -5.77
N ALA A 49 2.61 -1.81 -6.30
CA ALA A 49 1.39 -1.01 -6.14
C ALA A 49 0.92 -0.84 -4.68
N ARG A 50 1.31 -1.77 -3.79
CA ARG A 50 0.95 -1.75 -2.36
C ARG A 50 1.86 -0.86 -1.52
N LEU A 51 2.97 -0.39 -2.08
CA LEU A 51 3.89 0.49 -1.37
C LEU A 51 3.31 1.91 -1.22
N PRO A 52 3.54 2.58 -0.07
CA PRO A 52 2.97 3.89 0.22
C PRO A 52 3.55 5.01 -0.67
N GLY A 53 2.84 6.13 -0.75
CA GLY A 53 3.30 7.41 -1.32
C GLY A 53 3.06 7.60 -2.82
N GLN A 54 2.78 6.55 -3.58
CA GLN A 54 2.59 6.65 -5.03
C GLN A 54 1.33 7.45 -5.40
N HIS A 55 1.47 8.42 -6.30
CA HIS A 55 0.35 9.09 -6.97
C HIS A 55 -0.06 8.33 -8.24
N GLN A 56 0.90 7.93 -9.07
CA GLN A 56 0.69 7.07 -10.24
C GLN A 56 1.81 6.04 -10.35
N TYR A 57 1.52 4.87 -10.88
CA TYR A 57 2.50 3.84 -11.23
C TYR A 57 2.12 3.16 -12.55
N TRP A 58 2.99 3.33 -13.54
CA TRP A 58 2.90 2.67 -14.84
C TRP A 58 4.09 1.72 -15.07
N GLN A 59 3.80 0.61 -15.73
CA GLN A 59 4.78 -0.23 -16.41
C GLN A 59 4.62 -0.04 -17.91
N PHE A 60 5.68 0.37 -18.59
CA PHE A 60 5.75 0.42 -20.05
C PHE A 60 6.60 -0.74 -20.54
N HIS A 61 6.01 -1.63 -21.33
CA HIS A 61 6.70 -2.76 -21.94
C HIS A 61 7.16 -2.33 -23.32
N LEU A 62 8.44 -2.45 -23.60
CA LEU A 62 9.07 -1.83 -24.76
C LEU A 62 9.62 -2.86 -25.73
N GLY A 63 9.66 -2.49 -27.00
CA GLY A 63 10.54 -3.10 -27.99
C GLY A 63 11.90 -2.42 -27.97
N HIS A 64 12.90 -3.10 -28.53
CA HIS A 64 14.25 -2.55 -28.65
C HIS A 64 14.30 -1.42 -29.68
N ASN A 65 15.32 -0.57 -29.53
CA ASN A 65 15.59 0.50 -30.47
C ASN A 65 16.27 -0.07 -31.74
N GLU A 66 15.63 0.11 -32.89
CA GLU A 66 16.14 -0.34 -34.20
C GLU A 66 16.85 0.80 -34.99
N GLY A 67 16.87 2.02 -34.44
CA GLY A 67 17.66 3.15 -34.96
C GLY A 67 17.06 3.94 -36.15
N ASP A 68 15.98 3.46 -36.78
CA ASP A 68 15.42 4.03 -38.01
C ASP A 68 14.10 4.81 -37.83
N LEU A 69 13.63 4.95 -36.59
CA LEU A 69 12.35 5.58 -36.30
C LEU A 69 12.36 7.10 -36.50
N LEU A 70 13.43 7.77 -36.06
CA LEU A 70 13.55 9.22 -36.08
C LEU A 70 14.35 9.67 -37.30
N PRO A 71 13.96 10.76 -37.99
CA PRO A 71 14.80 11.35 -39.03
C PRO A 71 16.20 11.66 -38.51
N ALA A 72 17.22 11.07 -39.13
CA ALA A 72 18.61 11.23 -38.73
C ALA A 72 19.07 12.68 -38.85
N ILE A 73 19.85 13.13 -37.87
CA ILE A 73 20.46 14.45 -37.80
C ILE A 73 21.97 14.28 -37.67
N ASP A 74 22.71 14.98 -38.52
CA ASP A 74 24.17 14.94 -38.51
C ASP A 74 24.72 15.34 -37.13
N GLY A 75 25.57 14.46 -36.58
CA GLY A 75 26.20 14.64 -35.27
C GLY A 75 25.43 14.05 -34.08
N ILE A 76 24.35 13.29 -34.32
CA ILE A 76 23.61 12.56 -33.28
C ILE A 76 23.70 11.06 -33.55
N GLU A 77 24.01 10.27 -32.52
CA GLU A 77 23.95 8.81 -32.55
C GLU A 77 22.53 8.31 -32.28
N TYR A 78 22.09 7.28 -33.01
CA TYR A 78 20.74 6.72 -32.91
C TYR A 78 20.72 5.23 -32.58
N ASN A 79 21.88 4.57 -32.60
CA ASN A 79 21.98 3.14 -32.33
C ASN A 79 22.18 2.87 -30.83
N THR A 80 21.53 1.83 -30.35
CA THR A 80 21.74 1.28 -29.00
C THR A 80 22.49 -0.03 -29.10
N LEU A 81 23.57 -0.18 -28.34
CA LEU A 81 24.31 -1.45 -28.25
C LEU A 81 23.42 -2.53 -27.63
N ALA A 82 23.64 -3.79 -28.02
CA ALA A 82 22.81 -4.91 -27.55
C ALA A 82 22.74 -5.03 -26.02
N GLU A 83 23.82 -4.72 -25.31
CA GLU A 83 23.85 -4.70 -23.84
C GLU A 83 23.10 -3.53 -23.18
N ASP A 84 22.86 -2.46 -23.93
CA ASP A 84 22.19 -1.24 -23.47
C ASP A 84 20.71 -1.20 -23.89
N GLN A 85 20.23 -2.21 -24.63
CA GLN A 85 18.81 -2.42 -24.92
C GLN A 85 18.09 -2.89 -23.65
N PHE A 86 17.05 -2.16 -23.25
CA PHE A 86 16.19 -2.50 -22.12
C PHE A 86 14.77 -2.83 -22.59
N ASP A 87 14.04 -3.58 -21.77
CA ASP A 87 12.78 -4.23 -22.16
C ASP A 87 11.56 -3.53 -21.55
N GLY A 88 11.78 -2.66 -20.55
CA GLY A 88 10.69 -1.98 -19.87
C GLY A 88 11.11 -0.73 -19.11
N ILE A 89 10.09 0.07 -18.77
CA ILE A 89 10.21 1.24 -17.90
C ILE A 89 9.16 1.18 -16.80
N ALA A 90 9.58 1.20 -15.54
CA ALA A 90 8.68 1.52 -14.43
C ALA A 90 8.70 3.02 -14.20
N GLN A 91 7.54 3.67 -14.24
CA GLN A 91 7.40 5.08 -13.94
C GLN A 91 6.45 5.27 -12.77
N LEU A 92 6.98 5.83 -11.68
CA LEU A 92 6.24 6.18 -10.49
C LEU A 92 6.22 7.71 -10.36
N THR A 93 5.06 8.28 -10.08
CA THR A 93 4.92 9.71 -9.76
C THR A 93 4.45 9.87 -8.32
N PHE A 94 4.83 11.00 -7.74
CA PHE A 94 4.57 11.34 -6.35
C PHE A 94 4.12 12.79 -6.27
N GLU A 95 3.18 13.11 -5.38
CA GLU A 95 2.71 14.49 -5.21
C GLU A 95 3.79 15.37 -4.56
N THR A 96 4.61 14.76 -3.71
CA THR A 96 5.73 15.41 -3.02
C THR A 96 7.01 14.58 -3.10
N GLU A 97 8.15 15.20 -2.76
CA GLU A 97 9.42 14.46 -2.66
C GLU A 97 9.44 13.58 -1.42
N GLU A 98 8.76 13.99 -0.35
CA GLU A 98 8.57 13.23 0.89
C GLU A 98 7.80 11.92 0.65
N ASP A 99 6.77 11.94 -0.20
CA ASP A 99 6.05 10.73 -0.61
C ASP A 99 6.98 9.75 -1.34
N ARG A 100 7.86 10.25 -2.21
CA ARG A 100 8.88 9.45 -2.90
C ARG A 100 9.88 8.84 -1.91
N GLN A 101 10.30 9.59 -0.89
CA GLN A 101 11.18 9.07 0.15
C GLN A 101 10.49 7.98 0.98
N THR A 102 9.22 8.18 1.32
CA THR A 102 8.39 7.18 2.00
C THR A 102 8.32 5.88 1.18
N TRP A 103 8.16 6.00 -0.14
CA TRP A 103 8.19 4.85 -1.04
C TRP A 103 9.56 4.15 -1.05
N PHE A 104 10.67 4.90 -1.16
CA PHE A 104 12.02 4.32 -1.13
C PHE A 104 12.32 3.56 0.15
N GLN A 105 11.86 4.05 1.30
CA GLN A 105 12.01 3.37 2.59
C GLN A 105 11.25 2.04 2.64
N ALA A 106 10.14 1.93 1.91
CA ALA A 106 9.33 0.71 1.82
C ALA A 106 9.77 -0.24 0.69
N ALA A 107 10.52 0.26 -0.30
CA ALA A 107 10.86 -0.46 -1.53
C ALA A 107 11.84 -1.63 -1.36
N ALA A 108 12.46 -1.79 -0.18
CA ALA A 108 13.40 -2.88 0.10
C ALA A 108 12.80 -4.28 -0.20
N ILE A 109 11.49 -4.47 0.02
CA ILE A 109 10.80 -5.74 -0.28
C ILE A 109 10.82 -6.09 -1.77
N LEU A 110 10.90 -5.10 -2.67
CA LEU A 110 10.95 -5.33 -4.11
C LEU A 110 12.31 -5.87 -4.55
N MET A 111 13.38 -5.49 -3.85
CA MET A 111 14.75 -5.88 -4.21
C MET A 111 14.93 -7.41 -4.20
N ASP A 112 14.25 -8.10 -3.27
CA ASP A 112 14.25 -9.56 -3.19
C ASP A 112 13.48 -10.21 -4.36
N ASP A 113 12.57 -9.50 -5.03
CA ASP A 113 11.84 -10.03 -6.18
C ASP A 113 12.47 -9.63 -7.52
N GLU A 114 13.17 -8.50 -7.58
CA GLU A 114 13.80 -7.98 -8.81
C GLU A 114 14.71 -9.01 -9.49
N HIS A 115 15.46 -9.80 -8.72
CA HIS A 115 16.38 -10.82 -9.27
C HIS A 115 15.66 -11.95 -10.02
N ASN A 116 14.34 -12.10 -9.88
CA ASN A 116 13.56 -13.10 -10.60
C ASN A 116 13.40 -12.74 -12.08
N LEU A 117 13.33 -11.44 -12.41
CA LEU A 117 12.99 -10.96 -13.75
C LEU A 117 13.94 -9.93 -14.33
N PHE A 118 14.76 -9.25 -13.53
CA PHE A 118 15.70 -8.23 -14.01
C PHE A 118 17.16 -8.70 -13.93
N SER A 119 17.98 -8.25 -14.86
CA SER A 119 19.45 -8.28 -14.72
C SER A 119 20.05 -6.91 -14.39
N LYS A 120 19.30 -5.84 -14.67
CA LYS A 120 19.71 -4.45 -14.42
C LYS A 120 18.45 -3.59 -14.25
N ALA A 121 18.50 -2.66 -13.30
CA ALA A 121 17.42 -1.73 -13.01
C ALA A 121 18.02 -0.36 -12.65
N ILE A 122 17.94 0.61 -13.57
CA ILE A 122 18.57 1.93 -13.39
C ILE A 122 17.50 2.99 -13.17
N GLY A 123 17.48 3.55 -11.96
CA GLY A 123 16.50 4.53 -11.52
C GLY A 123 16.98 5.97 -11.67
N TYR A 124 16.20 6.77 -12.39
CA TYR A 124 16.38 8.21 -12.54
C TYR A 124 15.33 8.96 -11.73
N ASN A 125 15.74 9.99 -11.01
CA ASN A 125 14.83 10.90 -10.32
C ASN A 125 14.61 12.18 -11.14
N THR A 126 13.49 12.86 -10.92
CA THR A 126 13.28 14.23 -11.38
C THR A 126 12.96 15.14 -10.20
N SER A 127 13.60 16.31 -10.11
CA SER A 127 13.16 17.36 -9.18
C SER A 127 11.80 17.95 -9.59
N PRO A 128 11.07 18.62 -8.67
CA PRO A 128 9.82 19.31 -8.98
C PRO A 128 9.94 20.25 -10.19
N GLY A 129 9.05 20.07 -11.17
CA GLY A 129 9.01 20.84 -12.42
C GLY A 129 9.83 20.27 -13.57
N ASN A 130 10.69 19.27 -13.31
CA ASN A 130 11.50 18.61 -14.35
C ASN A 130 10.76 17.49 -15.10
N SER A 131 9.55 17.12 -14.67
CA SER A 131 8.64 16.24 -15.43
C SER A 131 7.37 17.00 -15.80
N LYS A 132 7.03 17.02 -17.10
CA LYS A 132 5.85 17.75 -17.58
C LYS A 132 5.19 17.07 -18.78
N THR A 133 3.89 16.82 -18.67
CA THR A 133 3.03 16.51 -19.82
C THR A 133 2.57 17.81 -20.46
N TYR A 134 2.95 18.04 -21.73
CA TYR A 134 2.64 19.28 -22.45
C TYR A 134 1.33 19.19 -23.24
N VAL A 135 1.03 18.00 -23.78
CA VAL A 135 -0.22 17.69 -24.46
C VAL A 135 -0.52 16.22 -24.26
N ASP A 136 -1.79 15.88 -24.05
CA ASP A 136 -2.24 14.49 -23.98
C ASP A 136 -3.64 14.34 -24.56
N GLY A 137 -3.75 13.84 -25.78
CA GLY A 137 -5.03 13.52 -26.41
C GLY A 137 -5.51 12.09 -26.15
N ILE A 138 -4.83 11.31 -25.30
CA ILE A 138 -5.23 9.94 -24.97
C ILE A 138 -6.25 9.98 -23.84
N GLU A 139 -7.50 9.64 -24.16
CA GLU A 139 -8.63 9.70 -23.24
C GLU A 139 -8.41 8.87 -21.96
N ARG A 140 -8.03 7.59 -22.11
CA ARG A 140 -7.75 6.70 -20.98
C ARG A 140 -6.33 6.93 -20.43
N GLY A 141 -6.23 7.26 -19.14
CA GLY A 141 -4.94 7.52 -18.46
C GLY A 141 -4.36 6.34 -17.69
N ASP A 142 -5.18 5.30 -17.50
CA ASP A 142 -4.92 4.09 -16.75
C ASP A 142 -4.99 2.83 -17.64
N PRO A 143 -4.16 2.72 -18.71
CA PRO A 143 -4.18 1.55 -19.57
C PRO A 143 -3.89 0.25 -18.81
N ASN A 144 -4.51 -0.84 -19.28
CA ASN A 144 -4.19 -2.21 -18.87
C ASN A 144 -4.03 -3.08 -20.13
N GLY A 145 -2.97 -2.83 -20.89
CA GLY A 145 -2.66 -3.52 -22.14
C GLY A 145 -2.31 -2.58 -23.30
N LYS A 146 -2.62 -3.02 -24.52
CA LYS A 146 -2.31 -2.28 -25.75
C LYS A 146 -3.29 -1.12 -25.97
N LEU A 147 -2.78 0.07 -26.26
CA LEU A 147 -3.59 1.25 -26.57
C LEU A 147 -3.97 1.38 -28.04
N GLY A 148 -3.32 0.63 -28.94
CA GLY A 148 -3.58 0.71 -30.39
C GLY A 148 -3.13 2.02 -31.05
N ILE A 149 -2.24 2.77 -30.40
CA ILE A 149 -1.62 4.00 -30.90
C ILE A 149 -0.11 3.80 -31.08
N LEU A 150 0.52 4.66 -31.88
CA LEU A 150 1.99 4.69 -31.93
C LEU A 150 2.49 5.51 -30.76
N LYS A 151 3.24 4.89 -29.86
CA LYS A 151 3.85 5.57 -28.72
C LYS A 151 5.29 5.10 -28.55
N PHE A 152 6.17 6.05 -28.27
CA PHE A 152 7.60 5.82 -28.12
C PHE A 152 8.09 6.47 -26.84
N HIS A 153 9.01 5.78 -26.16
CA HIS A 153 9.79 6.32 -25.06
C HIS A 153 11.19 6.60 -25.59
N VAL A 154 11.58 7.86 -25.60
CA VAL A 154 12.81 8.31 -26.24
C VAL A 154 13.79 8.78 -25.19
N MET A 155 14.94 8.13 -25.11
CA MET A 155 16.03 8.47 -24.19
C MET A 155 17.01 9.42 -24.87
N VAL A 156 17.47 10.44 -24.15
CA VAL A 156 18.32 11.51 -24.69
C VAL A 156 19.58 11.66 -23.86
N LYS A 157 20.74 11.54 -24.50
CA LYS A 157 22.02 11.93 -23.90
C LYS A 157 22.42 13.32 -24.35
N LYS A 158 22.76 14.14 -23.37
CA LYS A 158 23.30 15.48 -23.56
C LYS A 158 24.67 15.42 -24.22
N SER A 159 24.98 16.38 -25.08
CA SER A 159 26.34 16.60 -25.58
C SER A 159 27.29 17.02 -24.46
N ASP A 160 28.51 16.50 -24.47
CA ASP A 160 29.58 16.91 -23.55
C ASP A 160 29.99 18.38 -23.72
N ALA A 161 29.65 19.00 -24.86
CA ALA A 161 29.99 20.38 -25.18
C ALA A 161 29.13 21.44 -24.48
N VAL A 162 28.06 21.04 -23.79
CA VAL A 162 27.13 21.97 -23.11
C VAL A 162 26.92 21.59 -21.65
N SER A 163 26.58 22.57 -20.81
CA SER A 163 26.17 22.31 -19.43
C SER A 163 24.79 21.63 -19.35
N VAL A 164 24.51 20.96 -18.21
CA VAL A 164 23.18 20.38 -17.93
C VAL A 164 22.08 21.45 -18.01
N ASP A 165 22.34 22.65 -17.50
CA ASP A 165 21.37 23.76 -17.53
C ASP A 165 21.05 24.23 -18.95
N GLU A 166 22.06 24.38 -19.80
CA GLU A 166 21.85 24.74 -21.22
C GLU A 166 21.05 23.68 -21.97
N PHE A 167 21.33 22.40 -21.69
CA PHE A 167 20.58 21.28 -22.24
C PHE A 167 19.12 21.27 -21.77
N ARG A 168 18.88 21.43 -20.46
CA ARG A 168 17.54 21.49 -19.88
C ARG A 168 16.73 22.64 -20.49
N LYS A 169 17.33 23.83 -20.63
CA LYS A 169 16.73 24.97 -21.32
C LYS A 169 16.41 24.67 -22.77
N TYR A 170 17.34 24.05 -23.52
CA TYR A 170 17.06 23.64 -24.89
C TYR A 170 15.84 22.69 -24.97
N MET A 171 15.81 21.65 -24.13
CA MET A 171 14.73 20.67 -24.12
C MET A 171 13.38 21.29 -23.75
N ALA A 172 13.34 22.13 -22.70
CA ALA A 172 12.12 22.68 -22.13
C ALA A 172 11.58 23.92 -22.87
N ASP A 173 12.47 24.80 -23.35
CA ASP A 173 12.11 26.12 -23.89
C ASP A 173 12.13 26.16 -25.43
N SER A 174 12.87 25.25 -26.08
CA SER A 174 13.00 25.20 -27.55
C SER A 174 12.38 23.95 -28.15
N PHE A 175 12.84 22.77 -27.74
CA PHE A 175 12.42 21.49 -28.32
C PHE A 175 10.94 21.21 -28.01
N ALA A 176 10.57 21.06 -26.73
CA ALA A 176 9.20 20.71 -26.34
C ALA A 176 8.13 21.70 -26.88
N PRO A 177 8.31 23.04 -26.79
CA PRO A 177 7.33 23.99 -27.31
C PRO A 177 7.21 23.97 -28.84
N ALA A 178 8.25 23.58 -29.57
CA ALA A 178 8.18 23.40 -31.02
C ALA A 178 7.43 22.11 -31.38
N VAL A 179 7.69 21.01 -30.66
CA VAL A 179 7.00 19.71 -30.86
C VAL A 179 5.50 19.86 -30.69
N VAL A 180 5.03 20.44 -29.59
CA VAL A 180 3.59 20.49 -29.25
C VAL A 180 2.78 21.52 -30.04
N LYS A 181 3.42 22.33 -30.90
CA LYS A 181 2.70 23.15 -31.88
C LYS A 181 2.08 22.33 -33.01
N SER A 182 2.58 21.11 -33.24
CA SER A 182 2.04 20.25 -34.29
C SER A 182 0.78 19.54 -33.82
N ASN A 183 -0.32 19.70 -34.57
CA ASN A 183 -1.58 18.99 -34.30
C ASN A 183 -1.49 17.47 -34.50
N SER A 184 -0.45 17.00 -35.20
CA SER A 184 -0.19 15.57 -35.43
C SER A 184 0.31 14.85 -34.18
N VAL A 185 0.93 15.58 -33.23
CA VAL A 185 1.34 15.01 -31.94
C VAL A 185 0.09 14.75 -31.09
N LEU A 186 -0.06 13.51 -30.63
CA LEU A 186 -1.16 13.07 -29.77
C LEU A 186 -0.80 13.24 -28.29
N LYS A 187 0.39 12.81 -27.88
CA LYS A 187 0.91 13.01 -26.52
C LYS A 187 2.37 13.46 -26.60
N PHE A 188 2.75 14.36 -25.70
CA PHE A 188 4.15 14.68 -25.44
C PHE A 188 4.36 14.91 -23.94
N ARG A 189 5.24 14.11 -23.33
CA ARG A 189 5.68 14.27 -21.94
C ARG A 189 7.20 14.29 -21.90
N LEU A 190 7.79 15.26 -21.21
CA LEU A 190 9.22 15.42 -21.06
C LEU A 190 9.62 15.15 -19.61
N HIS A 191 10.72 14.42 -19.43
CA HIS A 191 11.41 14.19 -18.17
C HIS A 191 12.86 14.68 -18.29
N LEU A 192 13.26 15.58 -17.41
CA LEU A 192 14.65 16.02 -17.25
C LEU A 192 15.20 15.34 -15.99
N PHE A 193 16.18 14.47 -16.17
CA PHE A 193 16.67 13.64 -15.08
C PHE A 193 17.70 14.38 -14.23
N GLU A 194 17.68 14.09 -12.93
CA GLU A 194 18.84 14.26 -12.07
C GLU A 194 19.86 13.17 -12.34
N GLU A 195 21.08 13.34 -11.84
CA GLU A 195 22.13 12.33 -11.91
C GLU A 195 21.69 11.03 -11.20
N VAL A 196 22.11 9.88 -11.73
CA VAL A 196 21.77 8.59 -11.13
C VAL A 196 22.41 8.47 -9.75
N ASP A 197 21.61 8.10 -8.76
CA ASP A 197 22.08 7.76 -7.43
C ASP A 197 22.69 6.34 -7.42
N ASN A 198 24.00 6.30 -7.63
CA ASN A 198 24.82 5.09 -7.65
C ASN A 198 25.18 4.56 -6.24
N SER A 199 24.59 5.10 -5.16
CA SER A 199 24.86 4.63 -3.79
C SER A 199 24.10 3.36 -3.40
N ARG A 200 23.16 2.92 -4.25
CA ARG A 200 22.34 1.73 -4.00
C ARG A 200 23.19 0.46 -4.10
N PRO A 201 23.14 -0.44 -3.10
CA PRO A 201 23.84 -1.72 -3.18
C PRO A 201 23.18 -2.62 -4.22
N ASP A 202 23.98 -3.41 -4.92
CA ASP A 202 23.46 -4.44 -5.84
C ASP A 202 22.58 -5.43 -5.06
N ALA A 203 21.38 -5.69 -5.59
CA ALA A 203 20.48 -6.70 -5.04
C ALA A 203 20.65 -8.02 -5.81
N ALA A 204 21.16 -9.06 -5.15
CA ALA A 204 21.09 -10.46 -5.61
C ALA A 204 21.33 -10.70 -7.13
N GLY A 205 22.30 -10.03 -7.75
CA GLY A 205 22.63 -10.19 -9.18
C GLY A 205 21.88 -9.26 -10.15
N VAL A 206 21.15 -8.27 -9.63
CA VAL A 206 20.59 -7.14 -10.37
C VAL A 206 21.54 -5.96 -10.23
N ILE A 207 21.93 -5.36 -11.36
CA ILE A 207 22.81 -4.19 -11.39
C ILE A 207 21.98 -2.92 -11.18
N HIS A 208 22.32 -2.11 -10.18
CA HIS A 208 21.69 -0.80 -9.92
C HIS A 208 22.61 0.39 -10.20
N TYR A 209 23.83 0.11 -10.67
CA TYR A 209 24.84 1.09 -11.02
C TYR A 209 24.83 1.43 -12.51
N GLU A 210 24.94 2.71 -12.86
CA GLU A 210 25.18 3.18 -14.23
C GLU A 210 26.33 4.20 -14.28
N PRO A 211 27.41 3.91 -15.03
CA PRO A 211 28.52 4.86 -15.18
C PRO A 211 28.09 6.09 -15.98
N GLN A 212 28.74 7.23 -15.71
CA GLN A 212 28.31 8.55 -16.16
C GLN A 212 28.13 8.66 -17.68
N GLU A 213 29.00 8.03 -18.47
CA GLU A 213 28.96 7.99 -19.93
C GLU A 213 27.76 7.21 -20.50
N LYS A 214 27.17 6.33 -19.69
CA LYS A 214 25.97 5.57 -20.06
C LYS A 214 24.68 6.24 -19.61
N GLN A 215 24.73 7.16 -18.65
CA GLN A 215 23.54 7.82 -18.13
C GLN A 215 22.84 8.71 -19.18
N TYR A 216 21.51 8.71 -19.13
CA TYR A 216 20.67 9.64 -19.88
C TYR A 216 20.37 10.89 -19.06
N GLN A 217 20.21 12.04 -19.73
CA GLN A 217 19.89 13.32 -19.04
C GLN A 217 18.44 13.74 -19.26
N ALA A 218 17.74 13.12 -20.20
CA ALA A 218 16.30 13.29 -20.37
C ALA A 218 15.66 12.05 -20.98
N ALA A 219 14.35 11.95 -20.82
CA ALA A 219 13.49 11.09 -21.61
C ALA A 219 12.25 11.86 -22.06
N PHE A 220 11.62 11.45 -23.16
CA PHE A 220 10.29 11.92 -23.49
C PHE A 220 9.40 10.81 -24.04
N GLU A 221 8.12 10.88 -23.69
CA GLU A 221 7.07 10.12 -24.34
C GLU A 221 6.56 10.94 -25.53
N ILE A 222 6.46 10.33 -26.71
CA ILE A 222 5.77 10.92 -27.86
C ILE A 222 4.81 9.91 -28.46
N ALA A 223 3.59 10.35 -28.76
CA ALA A 223 2.58 9.50 -29.38
C ALA A 223 1.93 10.16 -30.60
N PHE A 224 1.47 9.31 -31.52
CA PHE A 224 0.72 9.67 -32.72
C PHE A 224 -0.49 8.75 -32.86
N SER A 225 -1.58 9.26 -33.42
CA SER A 225 -2.79 8.45 -33.61
C SER A 225 -2.62 7.34 -34.65
N ASN A 226 -1.69 7.50 -35.61
CA ASN A 226 -1.36 6.52 -36.65
C ASN A 226 -0.03 6.89 -37.36
N PRO A 227 0.52 6.00 -38.21
CA PRO A 227 1.76 6.28 -38.95
C PRO A 227 1.72 7.52 -39.85
N LEU A 228 0.54 7.87 -40.39
CA LEU A 228 0.40 9.05 -41.26
C LEU A 228 0.60 10.34 -40.48
N GLU A 229 0.05 10.45 -39.26
CA GLU A 229 0.28 11.62 -38.41
C GLU A 229 1.73 11.71 -37.95
N MET A 230 2.39 10.58 -37.67
CA MET A 230 3.83 10.56 -37.38
C MET A 230 4.65 11.08 -38.57
N GLY A 231 4.38 10.60 -39.79
CA GLY A 231 5.05 11.08 -41.00
C GLY A 231 4.81 12.57 -41.27
N LYS A 232 3.57 13.06 -41.06
CA LYS A 232 3.25 14.49 -41.16
C LYS A 232 4.05 15.33 -40.17
N PHE A 233 4.20 14.85 -38.93
CA PHE A 233 5.00 15.54 -37.92
C PHE A 233 6.47 15.65 -38.36
N PHE A 234 7.10 14.55 -38.79
CA PHE A 234 8.49 14.59 -39.23
C PHE A 234 8.72 15.44 -40.50
N ALA A 235 7.72 15.56 -41.38
CA ALA A 235 7.76 16.44 -42.54
C ALA A 235 7.38 17.91 -42.24
N SER A 236 7.02 18.23 -40.98
CA SER A 236 6.47 19.53 -40.61
C SER A 236 7.54 20.61 -40.35
N LYS A 237 7.12 21.88 -40.42
CA LYS A 237 7.97 23.01 -40.03
C LYS A 237 8.23 23.03 -38.52
N GLU A 238 7.28 22.52 -37.74
CA GLU A 238 7.35 22.37 -36.29
C GLU A 238 8.48 21.42 -35.90
N TYR A 239 8.59 20.26 -36.56
CA TYR A 239 9.71 19.33 -36.32
C TYR A 239 11.05 19.94 -36.76
N ALA A 240 11.12 20.52 -37.96
CA ALA A 240 12.33 21.21 -38.43
C ALA A 240 12.80 22.31 -37.46
N GLN A 241 11.86 23.02 -36.83
CA GLN A 241 12.16 24.01 -35.80
C GLN A 241 12.58 23.37 -34.47
N ALA A 242 11.97 22.26 -34.07
CA ALA A 242 12.30 21.55 -32.83
C ALA A 242 13.74 21.03 -32.85
N VAL A 243 14.17 20.48 -33.98
CA VAL A 243 15.50 19.88 -34.14
C VAL A 243 16.56 20.87 -34.62
N LYS A 244 16.21 22.16 -34.75
CA LYS A 244 17.16 23.20 -35.14
C LYS A 244 18.30 23.28 -34.13
N ASN A 245 19.52 23.06 -34.60
CA ASN A 245 20.76 23.00 -33.80
C ASN A 245 20.78 21.88 -32.74
N GLN A 246 19.98 20.83 -32.89
CA GLN A 246 19.87 19.77 -31.88
C GLN A 246 21.22 19.11 -31.56
N SER A 247 22.08 18.88 -32.55
CA SER A 247 23.41 18.27 -32.39
C SER A 247 24.38 19.10 -31.53
N LYS A 248 24.09 20.39 -31.31
CA LYS A 248 24.84 21.19 -30.33
C LYS A 248 24.59 20.71 -28.89
N TYR A 249 23.37 20.26 -28.60
CA TYR A 249 22.90 19.99 -27.24
C TYR A 249 22.76 18.49 -26.95
N VAL A 250 22.58 17.68 -27.97
CA VAL A 250 22.28 16.24 -27.90
C VAL A 250 23.34 15.47 -28.66
N GLN A 251 23.88 14.42 -28.07
CA GLN A 251 24.84 13.52 -28.75
C GLN A 251 24.25 12.15 -29.09
N GLN A 252 23.22 11.72 -28.39
CA GLN A 252 22.57 10.42 -28.65
C GLN A 252 21.07 10.49 -28.35
N ILE A 253 20.27 9.86 -29.22
CA ILE A 253 18.82 9.70 -29.07
C ILE A 253 18.45 8.25 -29.37
N ASN A 254 17.84 7.57 -28.41
CA ASN A 254 17.43 6.17 -28.58
C ASN A 254 15.91 6.07 -28.41
N ALA A 255 15.20 5.54 -29.40
CA ALA A 255 13.74 5.47 -29.39
C ALA A 255 13.25 4.03 -29.22
N PHE A 256 12.45 3.81 -28.17
CA PHE A 256 11.93 2.49 -27.82
C PHE A 256 10.40 2.46 -28.06
N PRO A 257 9.90 1.62 -28.99
CA PRO A 257 8.47 1.50 -29.23
C PRO A 257 7.74 0.86 -28.04
N GLU A 258 6.62 1.44 -27.63
CA GLU A 258 5.76 0.86 -26.59
C GLU A 258 4.95 -0.31 -27.17
N ARG A 259 5.12 -1.50 -26.59
CA ARG A 259 4.33 -2.69 -26.91
C ARG A 259 3.01 -2.71 -26.15
N ALA A 260 3.04 -2.34 -24.87
CA ALA A 260 1.88 -2.26 -23.97
C ALA A 260 2.19 -1.36 -22.76
N ALA A 261 1.13 -0.89 -22.10
CA ALA A 261 1.22 -0.14 -20.85
C ALA A 261 0.24 -0.68 -19.82
N TYR A 262 0.68 -0.77 -18.57
CA TYR A 262 -0.13 -1.25 -17.45
C TYR A 262 -0.04 -0.28 -16.27
N THR A 263 -1.19 0.18 -15.80
CA THR A 263 -1.28 1.12 -14.67
C THR A 263 -1.74 0.39 -13.43
N PHE A 264 -0.97 0.50 -12.35
CA PHE A 264 -1.24 -0.18 -11.08
C PHE A 264 -1.67 0.79 -9.97
N VAL A 265 -1.23 2.04 -10.03
CA VAL A 265 -1.69 3.13 -9.16
C VAL A 265 -2.07 4.32 -10.04
N TYR A 266 -3.19 4.95 -9.75
CA TYR A 266 -3.68 6.12 -10.48
C TYR A 266 -4.48 7.05 -9.54
N ASP A 267 -4.15 8.36 -9.55
CA ASP A 267 -4.71 9.38 -8.63
C ASP A 267 -4.66 8.95 -7.14
N GLY A 268 -3.53 8.37 -6.74
CA GLY A 268 -3.28 7.91 -5.36
C GLY A 268 -4.02 6.64 -4.96
N GLN A 269 -4.70 5.96 -5.89
CA GLN A 269 -5.48 4.75 -5.63
C GLN A 269 -4.95 3.57 -6.46
N MET A 270 -4.93 2.36 -5.88
CA MET A 270 -4.63 1.16 -6.68
C MET A 270 -5.73 0.90 -7.70
N THR A 271 -5.33 0.73 -8.96
CA THR A 271 -6.23 0.26 -10.02
C THR A 271 -6.63 -1.20 -9.77
N LEU A 272 -7.57 -1.73 -10.56
CA LEU A 272 -7.90 -3.15 -10.49
C LEU A 272 -6.68 -4.05 -10.75
N ALA A 273 -5.76 -3.62 -11.64
CA ALA A 273 -4.50 -4.31 -11.89
C ALA A 273 -3.55 -4.24 -10.69
N GLY A 274 -3.46 -3.08 -10.02
CA GLY A 274 -2.77 -2.92 -8.74
C GLY A 274 -3.25 -3.89 -7.66
N GLN A 275 -4.56 -4.04 -7.56
CA GLN A 275 -5.18 -4.91 -6.56
C GLN A 275 -4.95 -6.39 -6.85
N ARG A 276 -5.02 -6.83 -8.11
CA ARG A 276 -5.20 -8.25 -8.46
C ARG A 276 -4.30 -8.85 -9.54
N SER A 277 -3.39 -8.09 -10.16
CA SER A 277 -2.69 -8.38 -11.43
C SER A 277 -3.40 -7.85 -12.69
N SER A 278 -2.61 -7.61 -13.73
CA SER A 278 -3.10 -7.10 -15.01
C SER A 278 -4.05 -8.08 -15.71
N THR A 279 -3.67 -9.36 -15.81
CA THR A 279 -4.46 -10.38 -16.49
C THR A 279 -5.78 -10.67 -15.76
N VAL A 280 -5.78 -10.66 -14.42
CA VAL A 280 -7.02 -10.81 -13.65
C VAL A 280 -7.93 -9.60 -13.83
N ALA A 281 -7.37 -8.39 -13.83
CA ALA A 281 -8.13 -7.17 -14.08
C ALA A 281 -8.76 -7.16 -15.48
N GLU A 282 -8.05 -7.66 -16.48
CA GLU A 282 -8.57 -7.84 -17.84
C GLU A 282 -9.74 -8.84 -17.87
N LEU A 283 -9.60 -10.00 -17.21
CA LEU A 283 -10.66 -11.01 -17.13
C LEU A 283 -11.95 -10.46 -16.51
N ILE A 284 -11.84 -9.76 -15.37
CA ILE A 284 -12.96 -9.12 -14.69
C ILE A 284 -13.66 -8.13 -15.63
N THR A 285 -12.87 -7.31 -16.33
CA THR A 285 -13.36 -6.30 -17.27
C THR A 285 -14.10 -6.96 -18.44
N ASN A 286 -13.49 -7.96 -19.07
CA ASN A 286 -14.01 -8.58 -20.30
C ASN A 286 -15.31 -9.36 -20.07
N ILE A 287 -15.48 -9.97 -18.89
CA ILE A 287 -16.71 -10.71 -18.53
C ILE A 287 -17.76 -9.78 -17.88
N GLY A 288 -17.36 -8.58 -17.43
CA GLY A 288 -18.25 -7.66 -16.71
C GLY A 288 -18.59 -8.15 -15.30
N ALA A 289 -17.61 -8.74 -14.59
CA ALA A 289 -17.79 -9.33 -13.27
C ALA A 289 -17.90 -8.27 -12.16
N THR A 290 -19.00 -7.51 -12.14
CA THR A 290 -19.24 -6.37 -11.23
C THR A 290 -19.17 -6.74 -9.75
N ASN A 291 -19.46 -7.99 -9.39
CA ASN A 291 -19.29 -8.49 -8.02
C ASN A 291 -17.85 -8.42 -7.52
N GLN A 292 -16.85 -8.50 -8.42
CA GLN A 292 -15.43 -8.40 -8.07
C GLN A 292 -14.99 -6.97 -7.72
N LEU A 293 -15.83 -5.97 -7.99
CA LEU A 293 -15.57 -4.56 -7.70
C LEU A 293 -16.19 -4.10 -6.37
N LYS A 294 -16.94 -4.98 -5.68
CA LYS A 294 -17.56 -4.66 -4.40
C LYS A 294 -16.50 -4.52 -3.31
N GLU A 295 -16.74 -3.61 -2.38
CA GLU A 295 -15.79 -3.25 -1.32
C GLU A 295 -15.44 -4.44 -0.41
N ASP A 296 -16.39 -5.31 -0.11
CA ASP A 296 -16.18 -6.55 0.66
C ASP A 296 -15.18 -7.49 -0.03
N ILE A 297 -15.34 -7.69 -1.34
CA ILE A 297 -14.46 -8.54 -2.16
C ILE A 297 -13.09 -7.88 -2.39
N SER A 298 -13.03 -6.57 -2.59
CA SER A 298 -11.76 -5.83 -2.73
C SER A 298 -10.97 -5.82 -1.42
N SER A 299 -11.65 -5.62 -0.29
CA SER A 299 -11.04 -5.64 1.04
C SER A 299 -10.44 -7.01 1.36
N LEU A 300 -11.13 -8.11 1.03
CA LEU A 300 -10.60 -9.46 1.20
C LEU A 300 -9.30 -9.73 0.41
N MET A 301 -9.09 -9.06 -0.71
CA MET A 301 -7.92 -9.27 -1.57
C MET A 301 -6.77 -8.31 -1.28
N VAL A 302 -7.07 -7.12 -0.77
CA VAL A 302 -6.07 -6.07 -0.48
C VAL A 302 -5.64 -6.12 0.97
N ALA A 303 -6.55 -6.33 1.91
CA ALA A 303 -6.21 -6.57 3.30
C ALA A 303 -5.91 -8.07 3.47
N GLN A 304 -4.73 -8.40 4.01
CA GLN A 304 -4.62 -9.65 4.79
C GLN A 304 -5.46 -9.49 6.06
N ASN A 305 -6.78 -9.55 5.93
CA ASN A 305 -7.52 -10.30 6.93
C ASN A 305 -7.07 -11.75 6.68
N LEU A 306 -6.38 -12.34 7.65
CA LEU A 306 -6.22 -13.79 7.74
C LEU A 306 -7.62 -14.42 7.95
N MET A 307 -8.45 -14.38 6.90
CA MET A 307 -9.60 -15.25 6.73
C MET A 307 -9.02 -16.63 6.42
N ILE A 308 -8.75 -17.42 7.46
CA ILE A 308 -8.67 -18.87 7.33
C ILE A 308 -10.08 -19.33 6.94
N SER A 309 -10.39 -19.27 5.65
CA SER A 309 -11.57 -19.92 5.10
C SER A 309 -11.25 -21.39 4.91
N ASN A 310 -11.71 -22.24 5.84
CA ASN A 310 -12.01 -23.62 5.52
C ASN A 310 -13.28 -23.61 4.66
N SER A 311 -13.10 -23.61 3.35
CA SER A 311 -14.17 -23.85 2.39
C SER A 311 -14.54 -25.34 2.41
N ASN A 312 -15.70 -25.68 2.95
CA ASN A 312 -16.42 -26.90 2.54
C ASN A 312 -17.41 -26.53 1.45
N GLY A 313 -17.07 -26.90 0.22
CA GLY A 313 -17.95 -26.82 -0.92
C GLY A 313 -19.20 -27.67 -0.70
N SER A 314 -20.37 -27.05 -0.83
CA SER A 314 -21.62 -27.75 -1.06
C SER A 314 -21.66 -28.18 -2.52
N LEU A 315 -21.50 -29.48 -2.76
CA LEU A 315 -21.99 -30.13 -3.97
C LEU A 315 -23.06 -31.14 -3.57
N ASN A 316 -24.27 -30.85 -4.03
CA ASN A 316 -25.38 -31.80 -4.07
C ASN A 316 -24.99 -33.03 -4.87
N ASN A 317 -25.20 -34.22 -4.32
CA ASN A 317 -25.75 -35.34 -5.09
C ASN A 317 -26.49 -36.32 -4.17
N GLY A 318 -27.66 -36.75 -4.63
CA GLY A 318 -28.62 -37.52 -3.84
C GLY A 318 -28.34 -39.02 -3.72
N SER A 319 -29.09 -39.61 -2.78
CA SER A 319 -29.62 -40.98 -2.73
C SER A 319 -28.68 -42.16 -3.02
N SER A 320 -28.38 -42.97 -2.00
CA SER A 320 -28.88 -44.36 -1.86
C SER A 320 -28.21 -45.16 -0.72
N ASN A 321 -29.05 -45.99 -0.08
CA ASN A 321 -28.86 -47.13 0.82
C ASN A 321 -27.46 -47.71 1.13
N GLY A 322 -27.31 -48.16 2.39
CA GLY A 322 -26.98 -49.57 2.66
C GLY A 322 -25.72 -49.88 3.48
N TYR A 323 -25.93 -50.28 4.73
CA TYR A 323 -25.21 -51.29 5.54
C TYR A 323 -23.70 -51.56 5.35
N GLY A 324 -22.97 -51.38 6.48
CA GLY A 324 -22.13 -52.43 7.09
C GLY A 324 -20.66 -52.52 6.67
N ASN A 325 -19.76 -52.14 7.56
CA ASN A 325 -18.92 -53.09 8.32
C ASN A 325 -17.89 -52.34 9.17
N ASP A 326 -17.82 -52.75 10.44
CA ASP A 326 -16.67 -52.54 11.32
C ASP A 326 -15.38 -52.96 10.64
N LEU A 327 -14.31 -52.20 10.85
CA LEU A 327 -12.97 -52.73 11.14
C LEU A 327 -12.01 -51.60 11.55
N GLN A 328 -11.31 -51.89 12.64
CA GLN A 328 -10.08 -51.25 13.15
C GLN A 328 -10.21 -49.94 13.92
N ASN A 329 -10.41 -50.16 15.21
CA ASN A 329 -10.16 -49.27 16.33
C ASN A 329 -8.68 -48.84 16.35
N THR A 330 -8.34 -47.78 15.62
CA THR A 330 -7.18 -46.94 15.95
C THR A 330 -7.70 -45.76 16.75
N THR A 331 -7.36 -45.72 18.04
CA THR A 331 -7.55 -44.55 18.90
C THR A 331 -6.74 -43.37 18.35
N ASN A 332 -7.28 -42.66 17.37
CA ASN A 332 -6.91 -41.30 17.07
C ASN A 332 -7.46 -40.45 18.21
N THR A 333 -6.66 -40.28 19.26
CA THR A 333 -6.78 -39.08 20.10
C THR A 333 -6.63 -37.89 19.18
N SER A 334 -7.77 -37.35 18.72
CA SER A 334 -7.86 -36.00 18.16
C SER A 334 -7.10 -35.08 19.10
N LEU A 335 -5.92 -34.65 18.67
CA LEU A 335 -5.20 -33.56 19.32
C LEU A 335 -6.19 -32.40 19.33
N LYS A 336 -6.68 -32.01 20.52
CA LYS A 336 -7.52 -30.82 20.65
C LYS A 336 -6.81 -29.69 19.92
N THR A 337 -7.42 -29.22 18.84
CA THR A 337 -6.93 -28.09 18.07
C THR A 337 -6.80 -26.90 19.01
N ARG A 338 -5.67 -26.18 18.93
CA ARG A 338 -5.42 -25.00 19.75
C ARG A 338 -6.49 -23.95 19.45
N THR A 339 -7.06 -23.33 20.48
CA THR A 339 -8.04 -22.25 20.32
C THR A 339 -7.31 -20.93 20.06
N ASN A 340 -7.62 -20.27 18.94
CA ASN A 340 -7.29 -18.86 18.75
C ASN A 340 -8.46 -18.01 19.27
N TYR A 341 -8.24 -17.27 20.35
CA TYR A 341 -9.25 -16.43 21.00
C TYR A 341 -9.55 -15.13 20.23
N TYR A 342 -8.71 -14.76 19.25
CA TYR A 342 -8.84 -13.53 18.45
C TYR A 342 -9.36 -13.75 17.03
N LYS A 343 -9.69 -15.00 16.67
CA LYS A 343 -10.06 -15.38 15.30
C LYS A 343 -11.24 -14.57 14.70
N ASP A 344 -12.15 -14.11 15.56
CA ASP A 344 -13.38 -13.40 15.17
C ASP A 344 -13.35 -11.94 15.69
N LEU A 345 -12.16 -11.40 16.01
CA LEU A 345 -11.98 -10.04 16.53
C LEU A 345 -11.24 -9.14 15.55
N ALA A 346 -11.48 -7.83 15.63
CA ALA A 346 -10.94 -6.84 14.68
C ALA A 346 -9.40 -6.63 14.77
N ALA A 347 -8.78 -6.98 15.90
CA ALA A 347 -7.33 -6.94 16.07
C ALA A 347 -6.86 -7.91 17.16
N ASP A 348 -5.64 -8.45 17.00
CA ASP A 348 -5.04 -9.44 17.89
C ASP A 348 -4.09 -8.78 18.90
N TYR A 349 -4.47 -8.86 20.18
CA TYR A 349 -3.68 -8.32 21.31
C TYR A 349 -3.04 -9.43 22.16
N SER A 350 -3.00 -10.67 21.67
CA SER A 350 -2.47 -11.83 22.39
C SER A 350 -0.96 -11.76 22.67
N LYS A 351 -0.22 -10.98 21.89
CA LYS A 351 1.21 -10.72 22.04
C LYS A 351 1.61 -9.33 21.48
N PRO A 352 2.83 -8.85 21.74
CA PRO A 352 3.31 -7.57 21.21
C PRO A 352 3.41 -7.57 19.67
N GLY A 353 3.30 -6.39 19.06
CA GLY A 353 3.65 -6.15 17.66
C GLY A 353 2.68 -6.65 16.58
N LEU A 354 1.47 -7.09 16.94
CA LEU A 354 0.46 -7.60 15.99
C LEU A 354 -0.49 -6.53 15.42
N VAL A 355 -0.48 -5.32 15.96
CA VAL A 355 -1.40 -4.24 15.59
C VAL A 355 -0.61 -3.11 14.92
N THR A 356 -1.08 -2.69 13.76
CA THR A 356 -0.43 -1.61 12.99
C THR A 356 -0.84 -0.23 13.52
N PRO A 357 -0.02 0.83 13.30
CA PRO A 357 -0.37 2.19 13.74
C PRO A 357 -1.70 2.72 13.20
N TYR A 358 -2.08 2.32 11.98
CA TYR A 358 -3.36 2.69 11.39
C TYR A 358 -4.54 2.04 12.12
N VAL A 359 -4.45 0.73 12.38
CA VAL A 359 -5.48 -0.01 13.12
C VAL A 359 -5.58 0.53 14.55
N ALA A 360 -4.45 0.77 15.21
CA ALA A 360 -4.39 1.40 16.53
C ALA A 360 -5.14 2.74 16.57
N LYS A 361 -4.90 3.63 15.60
CA LYS A 361 -5.60 4.92 15.51
C LYS A 361 -7.11 4.73 15.38
N LYS A 362 -7.56 3.87 14.46
CA LYS A 362 -8.99 3.59 14.24
C LYS A 362 -9.65 3.04 15.51
N LEU A 363 -8.99 2.13 16.22
CA LEU A 363 -9.53 1.54 17.46
C LEU A 363 -9.75 2.59 18.55
N ILE A 364 -8.91 3.63 18.63
CA ILE A 364 -9.12 4.76 19.54
C ILE A 364 -10.34 5.59 19.12
N GLU A 365 -10.50 5.89 17.83
CA GLU A 365 -11.67 6.61 17.30
C GLU A 365 -12.97 5.83 17.57
N ASP A 366 -12.95 4.51 17.38
CA ASP A 366 -14.08 3.63 17.67
C ASP A 366 -14.37 3.59 19.18
N ALA A 367 -13.35 3.57 20.05
CA ALA A 367 -13.51 3.62 21.50
C ALA A 367 -14.27 4.88 21.95
N GLU A 368 -13.87 6.05 21.42
CA GLU A 368 -14.49 7.33 21.74
C GLU A 368 -15.97 7.35 21.32
N LYS A 369 -16.27 6.79 20.13
CA LYS A 369 -17.64 6.63 19.64
C LYS A 369 -18.48 5.71 20.53
N PHE A 370 -17.93 4.56 20.95
CA PHE A 370 -18.66 3.60 21.78
C PHE A 370 -18.92 4.14 23.19
N VAL A 371 -17.96 4.85 23.79
CA VAL A 371 -18.17 5.53 25.08
C VAL A 371 -19.28 6.58 24.99
N ALA A 372 -19.36 7.31 23.87
CA ALA A 372 -20.34 8.37 23.68
C ALA A 372 -21.81 7.90 23.61
N ILE A 373 -22.06 6.61 23.31
CA ILE A 373 -23.42 6.05 23.21
C ILE A 373 -23.90 5.38 24.50
N LYS A 374 -23.13 5.48 25.59
CA LYS A 374 -23.49 4.96 26.91
C LYS A 374 -24.74 5.65 27.47
N GLU A 375 -25.72 4.86 27.89
CA GLU A 375 -26.96 5.32 28.49
C GLU A 375 -26.84 5.52 30.00
N GLN A 376 -27.51 6.57 30.50
CA GLN A 376 -27.57 6.87 31.93
C GLN A 376 -28.14 5.73 32.77
N ARG A 377 -29.07 4.94 32.23
CA ARG A 377 -29.64 3.76 32.89
C ARG A 377 -29.17 2.50 32.19
N LEU A 378 -28.95 1.44 32.96
CA LEU A 378 -28.59 0.14 32.39
C LEU A 378 -29.75 -0.34 31.50
N PRO A 379 -29.56 -0.50 30.18
CA PRO A 379 -30.62 -0.92 29.27
C PRO A 379 -31.14 -2.30 29.65
N GLN A 380 -32.43 -2.55 29.43
CA GLN A 380 -33.03 -3.87 29.66
C GLN A 380 -32.65 -4.81 28.53
N ILE A 381 -32.51 -6.10 28.85
CA ILE A 381 -32.38 -7.16 27.85
C ILE A 381 -33.80 -7.54 27.42
N ASP A 382 -34.10 -7.34 26.16
CA ASP A 382 -35.41 -7.63 25.56
C ASP A 382 -35.26 -8.04 24.09
N SER A 383 -36.36 -8.10 23.34
CA SER A 383 -36.35 -8.49 21.93
C SER A 383 -35.63 -7.51 21.00
N TYR A 384 -35.31 -6.29 21.46
CA TYR A 384 -34.64 -5.24 20.70
C TYR A 384 -33.19 -5.01 21.16
N TYR A 385 -32.78 -5.63 22.26
CA TYR A 385 -31.40 -5.60 22.74
C TYR A 385 -31.06 -6.94 23.39
N THR A 386 -30.70 -7.90 22.54
CA THR A 386 -30.54 -9.31 22.94
C THR A 386 -29.14 -9.60 23.49
N LEU A 387 -28.98 -10.77 24.11
CA LEU A 387 -27.67 -11.23 24.58
C LEU A 387 -26.68 -11.43 23.43
N GLU A 388 -27.14 -11.87 22.25
CA GLU A 388 -26.29 -12.01 21.06
C GLU A 388 -25.78 -10.66 20.57
N GLN A 389 -26.64 -9.64 20.55
CA GLN A 389 -26.23 -8.29 20.20
C GLN A 389 -25.22 -7.74 21.22
N ILE A 390 -25.48 -7.92 22.51
CA ILE A 390 -24.58 -7.49 23.59
C ILE A 390 -23.21 -8.18 23.46
N GLU A 391 -23.18 -9.47 23.16
CA GLU A 391 -21.94 -10.22 22.98
C GLU A 391 -21.14 -9.69 21.78
N GLU A 392 -21.82 -9.37 20.67
CA GLU A 392 -21.17 -8.79 19.50
C GLU A 392 -20.60 -7.40 19.79
N GLU A 393 -21.36 -6.54 20.46
CA GLU A 393 -20.87 -5.23 20.91
C GLU A 393 -19.69 -5.35 21.90
N ASN A 394 -19.65 -6.41 22.71
CA ASN A 394 -18.51 -6.70 23.58
C ASN A 394 -17.27 -7.16 22.79
N LYS A 395 -17.45 -7.93 21.70
CA LYS A 395 -16.37 -8.30 20.78
C LYS A 395 -15.83 -7.09 20.02
N GLU A 396 -16.70 -6.17 19.61
CA GLU A 396 -16.31 -4.90 18.97
C GLU A 396 -15.52 -3.99 19.92
N TRP A 397 -15.97 -3.87 21.17
CA TRP A 397 -15.32 -3.06 22.20
C TRP A 397 -13.94 -3.62 22.63
N TRP A 398 -13.76 -4.94 22.58
CA TRP A 398 -12.59 -5.55 23.19
C TRP A 398 -11.24 -5.05 22.61
N PRO A 399 -11.01 -5.05 21.29
CA PRO A 399 -9.80 -4.48 20.72
C PRO A 399 -9.60 -2.99 21.02
N THR A 400 -10.68 -2.22 21.16
CA THR A 400 -10.59 -0.80 21.49
C THR A 400 -10.16 -0.56 22.93
N HIS A 401 -10.64 -1.38 23.87
CA HIS A 401 -10.16 -1.40 25.26
C HIS A 401 -8.66 -1.72 25.32
N CYS A 402 -8.22 -2.78 24.65
CA CYS A 402 -6.82 -3.19 24.67
C CYS A 402 -5.89 -2.06 24.17
N GLU A 403 -6.29 -1.37 23.11
CA GLU A 403 -5.50 -0.26 22.56
C GLU A 403 -5.49 0.97 23.46
N ALA A 404 -6.66 1.35 24.00
CA ALA A 404 -6.75 2.47 24.94
C ALA A 404 -5.85 2.25 26.16
N LEU A 405 -5.75 1.01 26.65
CA LEU A 405 -4.85 0.66 27.75
C LEU A 405 -3.38 0.71 27.35
N ARG A 406 -2.99 0.20 26.17
CA ARG A 406 -1.61 0.30 25.67
C ARG A 406 -1.16 1.74 25.47
N GLN A 407 -2.07 2.64 25.11
CA GLN A 407 -1.78 4.07 24.95
C GLN A 407 -1.93 4.89 26.23
N GLY A 408 -2.30 4.28 27.37
CA GLY A 408 -2.51 5.00 28.63
C GLY A 408 -3.67 6.01 28.59
N ARG A 409 -4.68 5.78 27.75
CA ARG A 409 -5.88 6.63 27.58
C ARG A 409 -6.90 6.39 28.68
N GLY A 410 -6.55 6.80 29.91
CA GLY A 410 -7.40 6.70 31.09
C GLY A 410 -8.76 7.40 30.95
N ASP A 411 -8.83 8.41 30.10
CA ASP A 411 -10.07 9.12 29.73
C ASP A 411 -11.08 8.20 29.02
N ILE A 412 -10.62 7.37 28.09
CA ILE A 412 -11.45 6.37 27.39
C ILE A 412 -11.79 5.21 28.33
N LEU A 413 -10.80 4.72 29.07
CA LEU A 413 -10.96 3.58 29.99
C LEU A 413 -11.93 3.89 31.13
N THR A 414 -11.95 5.12 31.63
CA THR A 414 -12.96 5.54 32.62
C THR A 414 -14.36 5.54 32.00
N GLY A 415 -14.47 5.86 30.71
CA GLY A 415 -15.71 5.81 29.93
C GLY A 415 -16.34 4.42 29.83
N GLU A 416 -15.55 3.36 29.98
CA GLU A 416 -15.97 1.96 29.98
C GLU A 416 -16.91 1.58 31.13
N TYR A 417 -16.79 2.28 32.26
CA TYR A 417 -17.48 1.91 33.49
C TYR A 417 -18.78 2.69 33.66
N ARG A 418 -19.74 2.08 34.37
CA ARG A 418 -20.92 2.77 34.87
C ARG A 418 -20.64 3.49 36.19
N ASP A 419 -21.44 4.52 36.47
CA ASP A 419 -21.38 5.27 37.74
C ASP A 419 -21.66 4.37 38.96
N ASP A 420 -22.46 3.32 38.78
CA ASP A 420 -22.83 2.31 39.78
C ASP A 420 -21.99 1.02 39.69
N LEU A 421 -20.80 1.08 39.09
CA LEU A 421 -19.87 -0.05 38.99
C LEU A 421 -19.67 -0.73 40.36
N VAL A 422 -19.75 -2.05 40.36
CA VAL A 422 -19.26 -2.88 41.47
C VAL A 422 -17.95 -3.53 41.02
N TYR A 423 -16.90 -3.45 41.83
CA TYR A 423 -15.63 -4.08 41.51
C TYR A 423 -15.11 -4.90 42.69
N PHE A 424 -14.97 -6.21 42.48
CA PHE A 424 -14.32 -7.14 43.39
C PHE A 424 -12.83 -7.33 43.05
N CYS A 425 -11.98 -7.02 44.02
CA CYS A 425 -10.55 -7.25 43.95
C CYS A 425 -10.05 -7.88 45.26
N GLN A 426 -8.78 -8.32 45.30
CA GLN A 426 -8.19 -9.05 46.42
C GLN A 426 -8.29 -8.30 47.77
N ASP A 427 -8.29 -6.97 47.72
CA ASP A 427 -8.29 -6.11 48.90
C ASP A 427 -9.70 -5.66 49.32
N GLY A 428 -10.75 -6.27 48.73
CA GLY A 428 -12.16 -6.02 49.05
C GLY A 428 -12.95 -5.36 47.93
N PRO A 429 -14.29 -5.34 48.04
CA PRO A 429 -15.17 -4.69 47.07
C PRO A 429 -15.10 -3.17 47.16
N TYR A 430 -15.27 -2.49 46.02
CA TYR A 430 -15.55 -1.06 45.99
C TYR A 430 -16.66 -0.71 45.00
N TYR A 431 -17.23 0.48 45.22
CA TYR A 431 -18.48 0.90 44.60
C TYR A 431 -18.36 2.27 43.94
N GLY A 432 -18.72 2.32 42.65
CA GLY A 432 -18.73 3.51 41.81
C GLY A 432 -17.34 4.00 41.39
N LEU A 433 -17.34 5.05 40.56
CA LEU A 433 -16.12 5.58 39.92
C LEU A 433 -15.20 6.34 40.88
N GLU A 434 -15.73 6.95 41.94
CA GLU A 434 -14.91 7.72 42.88
C GLU A 434 -13.92 6.84 43.67
N GLN A 435 -14.35 5.65 44.09
CA GLN A 435 -13.47 4.71 44.80
C GLN A 435 -12.46 4.03 43.86
N GLN A 436 -12.79 3.95 42.57
CA GLN A 436 -11.92 3.39 41.52
C GLN A 436 -10.70 4.28 41.24
N LYS A 437 -10.89 5.61 41.16
CA LYS A 437 -9.87 6.58 40.73
C LYS A 437 -8.56 6.50 41.53
N ALA A 438 -8.66 6.42 42.85
CA ALA A 438 -7.49 6.44 43.73
C ALA A 438 -6.59 5.20 43.55
N ARG A 439 -7.13 4.08 43.05
CA ARG A 439 -6.46 2.79 43.00
C ARG A 439 -5.97 2.42 41.61
N GLU A 440 -6.79 2.58 40.58
CA GLU A 440 -6.42 2.16 39.22
C GLU A 440 -5.26 2.99 38.63
N GLN A 441 -5.07 4.24 39.08
CA GLN A 441 -3.94 5.08 38.65
C GLN A 441 -2.57 4.45 38.91
N HIS A 442 -2.41 3.73 40.02
CA HIS A 442 -1.13 3.09 40.36
C HIS A 442 -0.90 1.83 39.52
N TRP A 443 -1.96 1.10 39.20
CA TRP A 443 -1.87 -0.10 38.36
C TRP A 443 -1.61 0.25 36.91
N TRP A 444 -2.35 1.22 36.36
CA TRP A 444 -2.12 1.73 35.00
C TRP A 444 -0.69 2.23 34.82
N ALA A 445 -0.15 2.96 35.80
CA ALA A 445 1.22 3.43 35.76
C ALA A 445 2.27 2.30 35.74
N LEU A 446 2.01 1.16 36.39
CA LEU A 446 2.90 0.00 36.39
C LEU A 446 2.77 -0.83 35.10
N ILE A 447 1.55 -1.02 34.60
CA ILE A 447 1.28 -1.95 33.48
C ILE A 447 1.43 -1.30 32.10
N ALA A 448 1.40 0.04 32.02
CA ALA A 448 1.60 0.83 30.80
C ALA A 448 2.89 1.67 30.84
N GLN A 449 3.86 1.29 31.67
CA GLN A 449 5.14 2.01 31.77
C GLN A 449 5.97 1.86 30.47
N PRO A 450 6.86 2.84 30.15
CA PRO A 450 7.74 2.73 29.00
C PRO A 450 8.58 1.45 29.01
N GLY A 451 8.68 0.79 27.86
CA GLY A 451 9.42 -0.47 27.71
C GLY A 451 8.67 -1.70 28.23
N VAL A 452 7.38 -1.58 28.54
CA VAL A 452 6.51 -2.70 28.90
C VAL A 452 5.29 -2.74 28.00
N THR A 453 5.05 -3.90 27.39
CA THR A 453 3.87 -4.13 26.54
C THR A 453 2.85 -5.04 27.24
N MET A 454 1.61 -4.56 27.35
CA MET A 454 0.49 -5.38 27.82
C MET A 454 -0.05 -6.30 26.71
N CYS A 455 -0.34 -7.54 27.08
CA CYS A 455 -0.81 -8.61 26.20
C CYS A 455 -1.98 -9.34 26.86
N TRP A 456 -2.90 -9.84 26.03
CA TRP A 456 -4.08 -10.58 26.49
C TRP A 456 -4.17 -11.92 25.77
N PRO A 457 -3.46 -12.96 26.23
CA PRO A 457 -3.41 -14.23 25.51
C PRO A 457 -4.77 -14.93 25.39
N ILE A 458 -5.71 -14.63 26.31
CA ILE A 458 -7.02 -15.28 26.39
C ILE A 458 -8.09 -14.20 26.51
N VAL A 459 -9.11 -14.30 25.66
CA VAL A 459 -10.38 -13.58 25.80
C VAL A 459 -11.54 -14.49 25.39
N MET A 460 -12.63 -14.47 26.14
CA MET A 460 -13.84 -15.24 25.87
C MET A 460 -15.07 -14.39 26.16
N PHE A 461 -16.11 -14.57 25.36
CA PHE A 461 -17.35 -13.82 25.45
C PHE A 461 -18.53 -14.78 25.62
N HIS A 462 -19.49 -14.40 26.45
CA HIS A 462 -20.79 -15.07 26.54
C HIS A 462 -21.87 -14.09 27.00
N GLY A 463 -22.68 -13.59 26.06
CA GLY A 463 -23.64 -12.53 26.35
C GLY A 463 -22.95 -11.29 26.94
N GLU A 464 -23.31 -10.94 28.18
CA GLU A 464 -22.71 -9.81 28.89
C GLU A 464 -21.30 -10.10 29.46
N ILE A 465 -20.89 -11.36 29.48
CA ILE A 465 -19.69 -11.81 30.18
C ILE A 465 -18.49 -11.71 29.25
N THR A 466 -17.46 -10.97 29.68
CA THR A 466 -16.13 -11.00 29.04
C THR A 466 -15.12 -11.51 30.06
N TYR A 467 -14.56 -12.69 29.81
CA TYR A 467 -13.46 -13.24 30.61
C TYR A 467 -12.15 -13.09 29.84
N PHE A 468 -11.09 -12.65 30.50
CA PHE A 468 -9.78 -12.56 29.86
C PHE A 468 -8.64 -12.76 30.85
N GLU A 469 -7.51 -13.22 30.31
CA GLU A 469 -6.23 -13.25 31.00
C GLU A 469 -5.27 -12.29 30.31
N TRP A 470 -4.49 -11.59 31.13
CA TRP A 470 -3.53 -10.60 30.67
C TRP A 470 -2.17 -10.81 31.33
N LYS A 471 -1.14 -10.33 30.65
CA LYS A 471 0.22 -10.23 31.18
C LYS A 471 0.92 -9.00 30.61
N CYS A 472 1.83 -8.44 31.36
CA CYS A 472 2.72 -7.38 30.91
C CYS A 472 4.12 -7.96 30.72
N VAL A 473 4.71 -7.73 29.55
CA VAL A 473 6.06 -8.20 29.21
C VAL A 473 7.00 -7.03 29.06
N ASP A 474 8.22 -7.20 29.57
CA ASP A 474 9.32 -6.27 29.35
C ASP A 474 9.80 -6.38 27.90
N ASP A 475 9.90 -5.26 27.18
CA ASP A 475 10.17 -5.27 25.74
C ASP A 475 11.62 -5.68 25.43
N GLU A 476 12.56 -5.49 26.37
CA GLU A 476 13.97 -5.84 26.20
C GLU A 476 14.26 -7.28 26.64
N THR A 477 13.74 -7.67 27.81
CA THR A 477 14.08 -8.95 28.47
C THR A 477 13.03 -10.04 28.28
N ASN A 478 11.82 -9.69 27.80
CA ASN A 478 10.66 -10.58 27.67
C ASN A 478 10.19 -11.20 29.01
N GLU A 479 10.65 -10.66 30.14
CA GLU A 479 10.18 -11.05 31.47
C GLU A 479 8.72 -10.64 31.69
N THR A 480 7.93 -11.47 32.37
CA THR A 480 6.55 -11.10 32.76
C THR A 480 6.59 -10.33 34.07
N LEU A 481 6.22 -9.04 34.06
CA LEU A 481 6.26 -8.18 35.26
C LEU A 481 4.99 -8.29 36.11
N ALA A 482 3.85 -8.49 35.45
CA ALA A 482 2.57 -8.67 36.10
C ALA A 482 1.65 -9.52 35.21
N LYS A 483 0.67 -10.17 35.83
CA LYS A 483 -0.39 -10.88 35.14
C LYS A 483 -1.68 -10.86 35.94
N GLY A 484 -2.79 -11.13 35.28
CA GLY A 484 -4.06 -11.27 35.95
C GLY A 484 -5.11 -11.94 35.08
N SER A 485 -6.25 -12.21 35.72
CA SER A 485 -7.47 -12.65 35.07
C SER A 485 -8.63 -11.78 35.53
N VAL A 486 -9.50 -11.43 34.58
CA VAL A 486 -10.61 -10.52 34.81
C VAL A 486 -11.89 -11.14 34.26
N THR A 487 -13.00 -10.95 34.97
CA THR A 487 -14.34 -11.16 34.43
C THR A 487 -15.11 -9.85 34.51
N TRP A 488 -15.61 -9.40 33.37
CA TRP A 488 -16.56 -8.30 33.28
C TRP A 488 -17.98 -8.81 33.07
N MET A 489 -18.92 -8.05 33.61
CA MET A 489 -20.27 -7.98 33.07
C MET A 489 -20.42 -6.61 32.40
N ARG A 490 -20.39 -6.62 31.07
CA ARG A 490 -20.54 -5.45 30.20
C ARG A 490 -21.79 -5.63 29.34
N ARG A 491 -22.71 -4.68 29.45
CA ARG A 491 -23.97 -4.70 28.70
C ARG A 491 -23.84 -3.93 27.39
N GLY A 492 -22.96 -4.40 26.50
CA GLY A 492 -22.70 -3.80 25.19
C GLY A 492 -22.30 -2.31 25.29
N HIS A 493 -22.35 -1.60 24.17
CA HIS A 493 -21.91 -0.21 24.11
C HIS A 493 -22.82 0.74 24.89
N ARG A 494 -24.13 0.46 24.90
CA ARG A 494 -25.12 1.30 25.58
C ARG A 494 -25.12 1.13 27.10
N GLY A 495 -24.82 -0.07 27.59
CA GLY A 495 -24.91 -0.38 29.01
C GLY A 495 -23.58 -0.30 29.76
N ALA A 496 -22.46 -0.49 29.06
CA ALA A 496 -21.10 -0.42 29.62
C ALA A 496 -20.86 -1.45 30.75
N CYS A 497 -19.68 -1.39 31.37
CA CYS A 497 -19.26 -2.35 32.40
C CYS A 497 -19.83 -1.95 33.78
N TYR A 498 -20.60 -2.87 34.38
CA TYR A 498 -21.29 -2.63 35.66
C TYR A 498 -20.83 -3.59 36.77
N LEU A 499 -20.15 -4.68 36.42
CA LEU A 499 -19.44 -5.55 37.37
C LEU A 499 -18.06 -5.89 36.81
N LYS A 500 -17.03 -5.69 37.61
CA LYS A 500 -15.66 -6.17 37.32
C LYS A 500 -15.20 -7.05 38.47
N THR A 501 -14.55 -8.16 38.13
CA THR A 501 -13.85 -9.00 39.11
C THR A 501 -12.46 -9.25 38.60
N GLU A 502 -11.45 -9.16 39.46
CA GLU A 502 -10.07 -9.31 39.05
C GLU A 502 -9.22 -10.04 40.09
N GLN A 503 -8.37 -10.91 39.58
CA GLN A 503 -7.22 -11.45 40.29
C GLN A 503 -5.97 -10.99 39.56
N LEU A 504 -5.01 -10.44 40.30
CA LEU A 504 -3.79 -9.89 39.74
C LEU A 504 -2.57 -10.35 40.57
N THR A 505 -1.42 -10.44 39.91
CA THR A 505 -0.14 -10.85 40.50
C THR A 505 0.95 -9.96 39.93
N PHE A 506 1.71 -9.29 40.80
CA PHE A 506 2.91 -8.54 40.45
C PHE A 506 4.15 -9.36 40.78
N TYR A 507 5.12 -9.40 39.85
CA TYR A 507 6.37 -10.15 40.01
C TYR A 507 7.55 -9.27 40.44
N ARG A 508 7.52 -7.96 40.12
CA ARG A 508 8.58 -7.00 40.49
C ARG A 508 8.09 -5.99 41.51
N ASP A 509 7.29 -5.02 41.06
CA ASP A 509 6.89 -3.86 41.86
C ASP A 509 5.38 -3.86 42.11
N VAL A 510 4.98 -3.57 43.34
CA VAL A 510 3.57 -3.51 43.77
C VAL A 510 3.03 -2.07 43.79
N PHE A 511 3.93 -1.07 43.80
CA PHE A 511 3.60 0.35 43.80
C PHE A 511 4.41 1.12 42.75
N ALA A 512 3.75 1.95 41.94
CA ALA A 512 4.42 2.80 40.96
C ALA A 512 5.22 3.93 41.62
N PRO A 513 6.47 4.20 41.19
CA PRO A 513 7.17 5.44 41.53
C PRO A 513 6.42 6.67 40.98
N SER A 514 6.60 7.81 41.65
CA SER A 514 5.91 9.09 41.38
C SER A 514 6.08 9.63 39.95
N GLU A 515 7.15 9.21 39.26
CA GLU A 515 7.49 9.58 37.90
C GLU A 515 6.57 8.90 36.88
N LEU A 516 6.18 7.64 37.11
CA LEU A 516 5.29 6.89 36.21
C LEU A 516 3.84 7.35 36.31
N LEU A 517 3.42 7.80 37.49
CA LEU A 517 2.07 8.36 37.68
C LEU A 517 1.80 9.58 36.78
N LYS A 518 2.84 10.32 36.37
CA LYS A 518 2.72 11.51 35.49
C LYS A 518 2.50 11.17 34.02
N LEU A 519 2.69 9.90 33.63
CA LEU A 519 2.56 9.46 32.23
C LEU A 519 1.12 9.02 31.88
N ILE A 520 0.25 8.89 32.87
CA ILE A 520 -1.15 8.51 32.67
C ILE A 520 -1.99 9.75 32.41
N THR A 521 -2.78 9.73 31.33
CA THR A 521 -3.78 10.77 31.06
C THR A 521 -5.00 10.50 31.95
N THR A 522 -5.21 11.33 32.96
CA THR A 522 -6.40 11.27 33.81
C THR A 522 -7.53 12.14 33.25
N ALA A 523 -8.78 11.70 33.40
CA ALA A 523 -9.96 12.48 33.04
C ALA A 523 -10.16 13.73 33.93
#